data_AF-A0A061QP49-F1
#
_entry.id   AF-A0A061QP49-F1
#
_cell.length_a   1.000
_cell.length_b   1.000
_cell.length_c   1.000
_cell.angle_alpha   90.00
_cell.angle_beta   90.00
_cell.angle_gamma   90.00
#
_symmetry.space_group_name_H-M   'P 1'
#
loop_
_entity.id
_entity.type
_entity.pdbx_description
1 polymer ?
#
loop_
_entity_poly.entity_id
_entity_poly.type
_entity_poly.pdbx_seq_one_letter_code
_entity_poly.pdbx_strand_id
1 'polypeptide(L)' 'FNQLYAAADPVAVAADWVAVAANTNVHTYEVAPVFTVVEQEVLAKMAACVGGRFAEAHDGLFVPGGSIANTYGMHL' A
#
# COMPACT_ATOMS: atom_id res chain seq x y z
N PHE A 1 -7.01 2.13 -25.48
CA PHE A 1 -7.40 1.40 -24.25
C PHE A 1 -6.90 -0.03 -24.39
N ASN A 2 -5.95 -0.44 -23.55
CA ASN A 2 -5.25 -1.73 -23.68
C ASN A 2 -4.97 -2.41 -22.33
N GLN A 3 -5.03 -1.67 -21.22
CA GLN A 3 -4.69 -2.15 -19.89
C GLN A 3 -5.77 -1.72 -18.87
N LEU A 4 -5.76 -2.35 -17.69
CA LEU A 4 -6.66 -2.04 -16.57
C LEU A 4 -6.28 -0.78 -15.78
N TYR A 5 -5.20 -0.09 -16.19
CA TYR A 5 -4.77 1.19 -15.65
C TYR A 5 -4.59 2.19 -16.80
N ALA A 6 -4.90 3.46 -16.55
CA ALA A 6 -4.77 4.54 -17.50
C ALA A 6 -4.75 5.90 -16.79
N ALA A 7 -4.29 6.92 -17.51
CA ALA A 7 -4.14 8.30 -17.04
C ALA A 7 -3.12 8.48 -15.90
N ALA A 8 -2.54 9.67 -15.81
CA ALA A 8 -1.62 10.06 -14.75
C ALA A 8 -2.33 10.99 -13.78
N ASP A 9 -2.44 10.59 -12.52
CA ASP A 9 -2.92 11.46 -11.45
C ASP A 9 -1.77 12.38 -11.01
N PRO A 10 -1.92 13.72 -11.06
CA PRO A 10 -0.83 14.65 -10.74
C PRO A 10 -0.29 14.52 -9.31
N VAL A 11 -1.14 14.15 -8.34
CA VAL A 11 -0.74 13.98 -6.93
C VAL A 11 0.03 12.69 -6.77
N ALA A 12 -0.41 11.60 -7.42
CA ALA A 12 0.31 10.33 -7.42
C ALA A 12 1.70 10.47 -8.08
N VAL A 13 1.80 11.19 -9.20
CA VAL A 13 3.09 11.43 -9.87
C VAL A 13 4.06 12.22 -8.97
N ALA A 14 3.56 13.23 -8.25
CA ALA A 14 4.40 13.98 -7.31
C ALA A 14 4.85 13.11 -6.12
N ALA A 15 3.97 12.25 -5.61
CA ALA A 15 4.29 11.30 -4.55
C ALA A 15 5.35 10.29 -5.00
N ASP A 16 5.26 9.79 -6.24
CA ASP A 16 6.27 8.90 -6.82
C ASP A 16 7.64 9.57 -6.88
N TRP A 17 7.72 10.85 -7.27
CA TRP A 17 8.99 11.59 -7.25
C TRP A 17 9.58 11.72 -5.84
N VAL A 18 8.74 11.98 -4.84
CA VAL A 18 9.18 12.04 -3.44
C VAL A 18 9.66 10.67 -2.96
N ALA A 19 8.94 9.60 -3.26
CA ALA A 19 9.30 8.24 -2.89
C ALA A 19 10.63 7.82 -3.52
N VAL A 20 10.82 8.09 -4.81
CA VAL A 20 12.08 7.82 -5.53
C VAL A 20 13.23 8.66 -4.97
N ALA A 21 13.00 9.93 -4.65
CA ALA A 21 14.03 10.79 -4.06
C ALA A 21 14.44 10.32 -2.65
N ALA A 22 13.49 9.81 -1.85
CA ALA A 22 13.75 9.30 -0.52
C ALA A 22 14.54 7.97 -0.53
N ASN A 23 14.33 7.14 -1.57
CA ASN A 23 15.09 5.90 -1.85
C ASN A 23 15.34 5.03 -0.60
N THR A 24 14.31 4.84 0.23
CA THR A 24 14.36 4.04 1.46
C THR A 24 13.64 2.69 1.28
N ASN A 25 13.83 1.78 2.22
CA ASN A 25 13.22 0.46 2.23
C ASN A 25 12.29 0.29 3.45
N VAL A 26 11.03 -0.02 3.21
CA VAL A 26 9.96 -0.18 4.22
C VAL A 26 10.00 -1.57 4.86
N HIS A 27 11.13 -1.94 5.45
CA HIS A 27 11.30 -3.23 6.16
C HIS A 27 11.36 -3.05 7.69
N THR A 28 11.72 -1.85 8.16
CA THR A 28 11.75 -1.49 9.58
C THR A 28 11.36 -0.03 9.76
N TYR A 29 10.80 0.28 10.94
CA TYR A 29 10.43 1.65 11.29
C TYR A 29 11.66 2.58 11.37
N GLU A 30 12.82 2.07 11.77
CA GLU A 30 14.04 2.86 11.88
C GLU A 30 14.52 3.40 10.52
N VAL A 31 14.31 2.66 9.45
CA VAL A 31 14.79 3.02 8.10
C VAL A 31 13.74 3.83 7.32
N ALA A 32 12.45 3.56 7.51
CA ALA A 32 11.38 4.20 6.76
C ALA A 32 10.20 4.66 7.63
N PRO A 33 10.42 5.47 8.69
CA PRO A 33 9.42 5.74 9.72
C PRO A 33 8.13 6.36 9.16
N VAL A 34 8.26 7.32 8.25
CA VAL A 34 7.11 7.99 7.62
C VAL A 34 6.33 7.03 6.73
N PHE A 35 7.02 6.25 5.89
CA PHE A 35 6.36 5.31 4.98
C PHE A 35 5.68 4.15 5.72
N THR A 36 6.25 3.68 6.84
CA THR A 36 5.61 2.68 7.70
C THR A 36 4.29 3.18 8.28
N VAL A 37 4.24 4.42 8.77
CA VAL A 37 2.98 5.00 9.29
C VAL A 37 1.98 5.22 8.16
N VAL A 38 2.43 5.71 7.00
CA VAL A 38 1.56 5.88 5.82
C VAL A 38 0.94 4.55 5.39
N GLU A 39 1.71 3.47 5.34
CA GLU A 39 1.18 2.14 5.02
C GLU A 39 0.11 1.70 6.04
N GLN A 40 0.35 1.87 7.33
CA GLN A 40 -0.61 1.54 8.39
C GLN A 40 -1.93 2.31 8.23
N GLU A 41 -1.86 3.62 7.98
CA GLU A 41 -3.04 4.47 7.78
C GLU A 41 -3.83 4.10 6.51
N VAL A 42 -3.11 3.79 5.42
CA VAL A 42 -3.76 3.37 4.17
C VAL A 42 -4.43 2.01 4.34
N LEU A 43 -3.79 1.05 5.03
CA LEU A 43 -4.40 -0.25 5.36
C LEU A 43 -5.64 -0.09 6.23
N ALA A 44 -5.58 0.75 7.26
CA ALA A 44 -6.75 1.06 8.10
C ALA A 44 -7.90 1.68 7.29
N LYS A 45 -7.57 2.59 6.37
CA LYS A 45 -8.57 3.18 5.47
C LYS A 45 -9.19 2.13 4.53
N MET A 46 -8.39 1.24 3.96
CA MET A 46 -8.86 0.15 3.10
C MET A 46 -9.75 -0.82 3.88
N ALA A 47 -9.35 -1.20 5.09
CA ALA A 47 -10.12 -2.10 5.95
C ALA A 47 -11.48 -1.51 6.33
N ALA A 48 -11.53 -0.20 6.62
CA ALA A 48 -12.78 0.52 6.83
C ALA A 48 -13.69 0.53 5.59
N CYS A 49 -13.12 0.64 4.39
CA CYS A 49 -13.89 0.55 3.13
C CYS A 49 -14.44 -0.86 2.88
N VAL A 50 -13.71 -1.92 3.23
CA VAL A 50 -14.19 -3.32 3.16
C VAL A 50 -15.30 -3.57 4.17
N GLY A 51 -15.19 -2.99 5.37
CA GLY A 51 -16.21 -3.05 6.41
C GLY A 51 -16.27 -4.37 7.19
N GLY A 52 -17.31 -4.49 8.02
CA GLY A 52 -17.51 -5.64 8.91
C GLY A 52 -16.37 -5.82 9.91
N ARG A 53 -15.98 -7.07 10.19
CA ARG A 53 -14.89 -7.39 11.13
C ARG A 53 -13.56 -6.72 10.78
N PHE A 54 -13.32 -6.44 9.50
CA PHE A 54 -12.08 -5.80 9.06
C PHE A 54 -11.99 -4.34 9.50
N ALA A 55 -13.13 -3.64 9.65
CA ALA A 55 -13.14 -2.27 10.16
C ALA A 55 -12.80 -2.20 11.66
N GLU A 56 -13.03 -3.28 12.41
CA GLU A 56 -12.73 -3.36 13.86
C GLU A 56 -11.30 -3.84 14.12
N ALA A 57 -10.85 -4.85 13.38
CA ALA A 57 -9.51 -5.41 13.47
C ALA A 57 -9.04 -5.85 12.08
N HIS A 58 -7.87 -5.36 11.67
CA HIS A 58 -7.25 -5.69 10.39
C HIS A 58 -5.74 -5.85 10.55
N ASP A 59 -5.18 -6.57 9.59
CA ASP A 59 -3.75 -6.68 9.35
C ASP A 59 -3.54 -6.76 7.83
N GLY A 60 -2.34 -6.43 7.37
CA GLY A 60 -2.03 -6.43 5.94
C GLY A 60 -0.66 -5.84 5.63
N LEU A 61 -0.28 -5.96 4.36
CA LEU A 61 0.99 -5.48 3.82
C LEU A 61 0.79 -5.09 2.36
N PHE A 62 1.43 -4.01 1.89
CA PHE A 62 1.52 -3.77 0.46
C PHE A 62 2.51 -4.72 -0.20
N VAL A 63 2.07 -5.35 -1.28
CA VAL A 63 2.86 -6.31 -2.03
C VAL A 63 2.98 -5.91 -3.50
N PRO A 64 4.05 -6.32 -4.20
CA PRO A 64 4.28 -5.92 -5.59
C PRO A 64 3.34 -6.66 -6.56
N GLY A 65 2.10 -6.18 -6.63
CA GLY A 65 1.06 -6.65 -7.54
C GLY A 65 0.08 -7.65 -6.93
N GLY A 66 -1.13 -7.68 -7.49
CA GLY A 66 -2.23 -8.50 -7.00
C GLY A 66 -1.98 -10.01 -7.08
N SER A 67 -1.14 -10.48 -8.00
CA SER A 67 -0.77 -11.90 -8.08
C SER A 67 -0.04 -12.38 -6.83
N ILE A 68 0.86 -11.55 -6.27
CA ILE A 68 1.56 -11.88 -5.01
C ILE A 68 0.58 -11.74 -3.84
N ALA A 69 -0.33 -10.76 -3.87
CA ALA A 69 -1.38 -10.64 -2.86
C ALA A 69 -2.24 -11.92 -2.78
N ASN A 70 -2.59 -12.51 -3.93
CA ASN A 70 -3.31 -13.79 -3.97
C ASN A 70 -2.49 -14.93 -3.37
N THR A 71 -1.18 -14.99 -3.64
CA THR A 71 -0.31 -16.00 -3.02
C THR A 71 -0.28 -15.86 -1.50
N TYR A 72 -0.15 -14.63 -0.98
CA TYR A 72 -0.22 -14.37 0.46
C TYR A 72 -1.57 -14.79 1.04
N GLY A 73 -2.69 -14.44 0.39
CA GLY A 73 -4.03 -14.82 0.84
C GLY A 73 -4.37 -16.31 0.72
N MET A 74 -3.61 -17.09 -0.04
CA MET A 74 -3.70 -18.56 -0.03
C MET A 74 -2.78 -19.20 1.01
N HIS A 75 -1.67 -18.54 1.34
CA HIS A 75 -0.68 -19.07 2.26
C HIS A 75 -1.00 -18.78 3.72
N LEU A 76 -1.54 -17.59 4.00
CA LEU A 76 -2.01 -17.13 5.30
C LEU A 76 -3.48 -17.51 5.52
#